data_AF-A0A316LYL5-F1
#
_entry.id   AF-A0A316LYL5-F1
#
_cell.length_a   1.000
_cell.length_b   1.000
_cell.length_c   1.000
_cell.angle_alpha   90.00
_cell.angle_beta   90.00
_cell.angle_gamma   90.00
#
_symmetry.space_group_name_H-M   'P 1'
#
loop_
_entity.id
_entity.type
_entity.pdbx_description
1 polymer ?
#
loop_
_entity_poly.entity_id
_entity_poly.type
_entity_poly.pdbx_seq_one_letter_code
_entity_poly.pdbx_strand_id
1 'polypeptide(L)' 'MSHHENRMICNCKQVSLYDIEKALHDAKTIIDVEHAFSDVQEQTHCSTGCGKCHDQIMDIISQLMYNEI' A
#
# COMPACT_ATOMS: atom_id res chain seq x y z
N MET A 1 10.67 8.86 -13.49
CA MET A 1 11.15 7.74 -12.66
C MET A 1 11.95 8.31 -11.49
N SER A 2 11.26 8.97 -10.56
CA SER A 2 11.83 9.26 -9.24
C SER A 2 12.19 7.93 -8.59
N HIS A 3 13.45 7.80 -8.16
CA HIS A 3 13.93 6.64 -7.43
C HIS A 3 13.27 6.62 -6.04
N HIS A 4 12.10 6.01 -5.91
CA HIS A 4 11.57 5.65 -4.60
C HIS A 4 12.42 4.48 -4.06
N GLU A 5 13.24 4.76 -3.05
CA GLU A 5 13.89 3.68 -2.30
C GLU A 5 12.81 2.73 -1.77
N ASN A 6 12.96 1.44 -2.03
CA ASN A 6 12.02 0.43 -1.53
C ASN A 6 12.15 0.30 -0.01
N ARG A 7 11.44 1.16 0.71
CA ARG A 7 11.44 1.22 2.17
C ARG A 7 10.41 0.27 2.76
N MET A 8 10.71 -0.25 3.96
CA MET A 8 9.77 -1.03 4.75
C MET A 8 8.68 -0.13 5.35
N ILE A 9 7.42 -0.48 5.12
CA ILE A 9 6.25 0.26 5.60
C ILE A 9 5.61 -0.46 6.79
N CYS A 10 5.41 -1.78 6.70
CA CYS A 10 4.92 -2.59 7.81
C CYS A 10 6.01 -3.56 8.30
N ASN A 11 6.62 -3.27 9.44
CA ASN A 11 7.60 -4.18 10.04
C ASN A 11 6.97 -5.45 10.63
N CYS A 12 5.70 -5.43 11.04
CA CYS A 12 5.04 -6.63 11.61
C CYS A 12 4.85 -7.74 10.57
N LYS A 13 4.59 -7.36 9.32
CA LYS A 13 4.25 -8.28 8.22
C LYS A 13 5.29 -8.27 7.11
N GLN A 14 6.37 -7.53 7.31
CA GLN A 14 7.44 -7.35 6.35
C GLN A 14 6.92 -6.86 4.99
N VAL A 15 6.12 -5.79 5.00
CA VAL A 15 5.55 -5.17 3.79
C VAL A 15 6.35 -3.93 3.43
N SER A 16 6.90 -3.92 2.21
CA SER A 16 7.65 -2.81 1.62
C SER A 16 6.76 -1.92 0.73
N LEU A 17 7.30 -0.77 0.30
CA LEU A 17 6.60 0.10 -0.66
C LEU A 17 6.32 -0.64 -1.97
N TYR A 18 7.28 -1.42 -2.45
CA TYR A 18 7.13 -2.24 -3.65
C TYR A 18 5.98 -3.24 -3.53
N ASP A 19 5.79 -3.86 -2.36
CA ASP A 19 4.69 -4.81 -2.16
C ASP A 19 3.32 -4.13 -2.25
N ILE A 20 3.22 -2.88 -1.80
CA ILE A 20 2.00 -2.07 -1.91
C ILE A 20 1.74 -1.69 -3.37
N GLU A 21 2.76 -1.17 -4.08
CA GLU A 21 2.66 -0.82 -5.50
C GLU A 21 2.25 -2.02 -6.35
N LYS A 22 2.86 -3.19 -6.08
CA LYS A 22 2.53 -4.44 -6.76
C LYS A 22 1.08 -4.88 -6.45
N ALA A 23 0.67 -4.86 -5.18
CA ALA A 23 -0.68 -5.25 -4.80
C ALA A 23 -1.76 -4.35 -5.43
N LEU A 24 -1.49 -3.04 -5.55
CA LEU A 24 -2.34 -2.09 -6.27
C LEU A 24 -2.36 -2.37 -7.77
N HIS A 25 -1.20 -2.61 -8.39
CA HIS A 25 -1.12 -2.95 -9.82
C HIS A 25 -1.90 -4.24 -10.15
N ASP A 26 -1.86 -5.22 -9.26
CA ASP A 26 -2.56 -6.50 -9.42
C ASP A 26 -4.05 -6.43 -9.04
N ALA A 27 -4.50 -5.31 -8.45
CA ALA A 27 -5.90 -5.09 -8.10
C ALA A 27 -6.77 -4.96 -9.35
N LYS A 28 -7.85 -5.74 -9.40
CA LYS A 28 -8.72 -5.82 -10.59
C LYS A 28 -9.61 -4.59 -10.78
N THR A 29 -9.96 -3.92 -9.69
CA THR A 29 -10.89 -2.78 -9.71
C THR A 29 -10.57 -1.86 -8.54
N ILE A 30 -10.04 -0.68 -8.84
CA ILE A 30 -9.79 0.36 -7.85
C ILE A 30 -10.89 1.41 -7.98
N ILE A 31 -11.73 1.53 -6.95
CA ILE A 31 -12.87 2.46 -6.91
C ILE A 31 -12.50 3.72 -6.12
N ASP A 32 -11.99 3.50 -4.91
CA ASP A 32 -11.54 4.52 -3.97
C ASP A 32 -10.36 3.97 -3.16
N VAL A 33 -9.80 4.84 -2.31
CA VAL A 33 -8.63 4.54 -1.48
C VAL A 33 -8.92 3.41 -0.48
N GLU A 34 -10.14 3.32 0.06
CA GLU A 34 -10.52 2.31 1.05
C GLU A 34 -10.59 0.91 0.42
N HIS A 35 -11.19 0.79 -0.77
CA HIS A 35 -11.18 -0.46 -1.53
C HIS A 35 -9.76 -0.87 -1.92
N ALA A 36 -8.95 0.08 -2.40
CA ALA A 36 -7.55 -0.18 -2.70
C ALA A 36 -6.77 -0.65 -1.47
N PHE A 37 -7.02 -0.05 -0.29
CA PHE A 37 -6.42 -0.51 0.96
C PHE A 37 -6.88 -1.91 1.34
N SER A 38 -8.17 -2.23 1.18
CA SER A 38 -8.69 -3.57 1.43
C SER A 38 -7.97 -4.61 0.57
N ASP A 39 -7.80 -4.34 -0.73
CA ASP A 39 -7.08 -5.24 -1.65
C ASP A 39 -5.59 -5.39 -1.27
N VAL A 40 -4.93 -4.29 -0.90
CA VAL A 40 -3.54 -4.32 -0.41
C VAL A 40 -3.43 -5.11 0.90
N GLN A 41 -4.36 -4.92 1.82
CA GLN A 41 -4.41 -5.62 3.10
C GLN A 41 -4.68 -7.11 2.92
N GLU A 42 -5.57 -7.50 2.00
CA GLU A 42 -5.84 -8.91 1.72
C GLU A 42 -4.59 -9.62 1.20
N GLN A 43 -3.85 -8.97 0.29
CA GLN A 43 -2.67 -9.55 -0.35
C GLN A 43 -1.42 -9.55 0.56
N THR A 44 -1.22 -8.51 1.36
CA THR A 44 0.02 -8.31 2.15
C THR A 44 -0.16 -8.59 3.65
N HIS A 45 -1.40 -8.72 4.11
CA HIS A 45 -1.80 -8.81 5.50
C HIS A 45 -1.40 -7.61 6.38
N CYS A 46 -1.05 -6.46 5.79
CA CYS A 46 -0.68 -5.26 6.55
C CYS A 46 -1.79 -4.83 7.53
N SER A 47 -1.41 -4.10 8.59
CA SER A 47 -2.31 -3.64 9.65
C SER A 47 -3.01 -4.72 10.50
N THR A 48 -2.83 -6.01 10.22
CA THR A 48 -3.34 -7.12 11.08
C THR A 48 -2.40 -7.47 12.26
N GLY A 49 -1.34 -6.68 12.45
CA GLY A 49 -0.39 -6.78 13.57
C GLY A 49 -0.63 -5.70 14.61
N CYS A 50 0.22 -4.65 14.62
CA CYS A 50 0.09 -3.52 15.54
C CYS A 50 -0.75 -2.34 15.02
N GLY A 51 -1.20 -2.37 13.76
CA GLY A 51 -2.01 -1.31 13.14
C GLY A 51 -1.28 -0.01 12.76
N LYS A 52 -0.08 0.26 13.29
CA LYS A 52 0.63 1.54 13.13
C LYS A 52 0.97 1.95 11.68
N CYS A 53 0.98 1.02 10.74
CA CYS A 53 1.25 1.32 9.33
C CYS A 53 0.01 1.75 8.54
N HIS A 54 -1.20 1.64 9.11
CA HIS A 54 -2.46 1.83 8.37
C HIS A 54 -2.53 3.20 7.69
N ASP A 55 -2.44 4.29 8.46
CA ASP A 55 -2.54 5.66 7.93
C ASP A 55 -1.46 5.94 6.87
N GLN A 56 -0.22 5.47 7.11
CA GLN A 56 0.87 5.63 6.15
C GLN A 56 0.59 4.91 4.82
N ILE A 57 -0.04 3.73 4.86
CA ILE A 57 -0.41 2.99 3.65
C ILE A 57 -1.56 3.70 2.93
N MET A 58 -2.55 4.22 3.65
CA MET A 58 -3.64 5.03 3.07
C MET A 58 -3.11 6.27 2.33
N ASP A 59 -2.12 6.95 2.92
CA ASP A 59 -1.46 8.10 2.28
C ASP A 59 -0.70 7.70 1.02
N ILE A 60 0.03 6.58 1.05
CA ILE A 60 0.76 6.05 -0.12
C ILE A 60 -0.22 5.69 -1.24
N ILE A 61 -1.30 4.98 -0.93
CA ILE A 61 -2.32 4.61 -1.91
C ILE A 61 -2.94 5.87 -2.53
N SER A 62 -3.29 6.85 -1.71
CA SER A 62 -3.84 8.13 -2.17
C SER A 62 -2.87 8.86 -3.12
N GLN A 63 -1.58 8.88 -2.78
CA GLN A 63 -0.55 9.47 -3.63
C GLN A 63 -0.45 8.73 -4.98
N LEU A 64 -0.37 7.39 -4.97
CA LEU A 64 -0.28 6.58 -6.18
C LEU A 64 -1.51 6.69 -7.08
N MET A 65 -2.71 6.87 -6.51
CA MET A 65 -3.96 6.98 -7.26
C MET A 65 -4.21 8.37 -7.86
N TYR A 66 -3.82 9.44 -7.17
CA TYR A 66 -4.20 10.81 -7.56
C TYR A 66 -3.04 11.67 -8.06
N ASN A 67 -1.80 11.31 -7.75
CA ASN A 67 -0.60 12.05 -8.13
C ASN A 67 0.38 11.07 -8.78
N GLU A 68 0.27 10.85 -10.10
CA GLU A 68 1.29 10.10 -10.87
C GLU A 68 2.70 10.59 -10.49
N ILE A 69 3.50 9.73 -9.84
CA ILE A 69 4.90 9.97 -9.52
C ILE A 69 5.80 9.32 -10.57
#